data_AF-A0A0N4ZG31-F1
#
_entry.id   AF-A0A0N4ZG31-F1
#
_cell.length_a   1.000
_cell.length_b   1.000
_cell.length_c   1.000
_cell.angle_alpha   90.00
_cell.angle_beta   90.00
_cell.angle_gamma   90.00
#
_symmetry.space_group_name_H-M   'P 1'
#
loop_
_entity.id
_entity.type
_entity.pdbx_description
1 polymer ?
#
loop_
_entity_poly.entity_id
_entity_poly.type
_entity_poly.pdbx_seq_one_letter_code
_entity_poly.pdbx_strand_id
1 'polypeptide(L)'
;MIKLVEVYNFDGWLINIENPLNEENALRMWSFVECLRSELKQKDKKNVVIWYDSVLENGKLHWQNELNEYNKIFFDACDGIYLNYQWDKEKLDVSRIYASEDRTSDVWVGIDIFGRKTYGGGGFDACIAMKEIHERGMSAVLFALGWLVECHEGKCILKQNEKFFDSIKKYLRSRKVMKLPIKTNFKYGFECDDVTKFCMAKMDIQPLIYDENNITRIPPKLKKDGGFEIAFNSKPENATYVLWYFDLDGELSELYSVEISYKRINGVGKLGVDILNIFDKSIDCQVEETLSKDYDKIKISFTENPKKLNKIILKCNEDSEFLINSVEIINTPINC
;
A
#
# COMPACT_ATOMS: atom_id res chain seq x y z
N MET A 1 -1.56 -15.18 22.01
CA MET A 1 -1.62 -14.63 20.62
C MET A 1 -2.83 -13.72 20.44
N ILE A 2 -4.06 -14.19 20.68
CA ILE A 2 -5.28 -13.35 20.59
C ILE A 2 -5.20 -12.11 21.47
N LYS A 3 -4.89 -12.26 22.77
CA LYS A 3 -4.72 -11.12 23.69
C LYS A 3 -3.64 -10.12 23.25
N LEU A 4 -2.61 -10.57 22.54
CA LEU A 4 -1.56 -9.66 22.05
C LEU A 4 -2.09 -8.79 20.91
N VAL A 5 -2.86 -9.39 19.99
CA VAL A 5 -3.59 -8.68 18.94
C VAL A 5 -4.51 -7.62 19.56
N GLU A 6 -5.26 -7.96 20.61
CA GLU A 6 -6.15 -7.02 21.29
C GLU A 6 -5.39 -5.88 22.01
N VAL A 7 -4.33 -6.21 22.75
CA VAL A 7 -3.59 -5.23 23.57
C VAL A 7 -2.74 -4.29 22.71
N TYR A 8 -2.09 -4.81 21.66
CA TYR A 8 -1.17 -4.04 20.81
C TYR A 8 -1.79 -3.61 19.47
N ASN A 9 -3.04 -4.00 19.20
CA ASN A 9 -3.85 -3.56 18.06
C ASN A 9 -3.19 -3.81 16.69
N PHE A 10 -2.80 -5.06 16.42
CA PHE A 10 -2.34 -5.53 15.11
C PHE A 10 -3.19 -6.70 14.62
N ASP A 11 -3.27 -6.92 13.31
CA ASP A 11 -4.39 -7.65 12.70
C ASP A 11 -4.16 -9.18 12.50
N GLY A 12 -3.24 -9.81 13.24
CA GLY A 12 -3.06 -11.26 13.16
C GLY A 12 -1.62 -11.75 13.09
N TRP A 13 -1.39 -12.91 12.47
CA TRP A 13 -0.12 -13.65 12.58
C TRP A 13 0.29 -14.36 11.29
N LEU A 14 1.58 -14.28 10.97
CA LEU A 14 2.26 -15.23 10.08
C LEU A 14 2.89 -16.33 10.94
N ILE A 15 2.54 -17.59 10.67
CA ILE A 15 3.08 -18.76 11.35
C ILE A 15 4.15 -19.39 10.44
N ASN A 16 5.40 -19.35 10.90
CA ASN A 16 6.53 -19.96 10.21
C ASN A 16 7.22 -20.99 11.13
N ILE A 17 7.12 -22.27 10.79
CA ILE A 17 7.71 -23.37 11.54
C ILE A 17 8.85 -23.98 10.73
N GLU A 18 10.07 -23.53 11.00
CA GLU A 18 11.29 -23.94 10.29
C GLU A 18 12.02 -25.12 10.95
N ASN A 19 11.29 -25.97 11.68
CA ASN A 19 11.84 -27.16 12.32
C ASN A 19 10.92 -28.36 12.09
N PRO A 20 11.48 -29.57 11.89
CA PRO A 20 10.65 -30.75 11.75
C PRO A 20 9.85 -31.02 13.02
N LEU A 21 8.68 -31.63 12.83
CA LEU A 21 7.77 -32.12 13.86
C LEU A 21 7.61 -33.64 13.69
N ASN A 22 7.22 -34.33 14.76
CA ASN A 22 6.63 -35.65 14.60
C ASN A 22 5.16 -35.52 14.15
N GLU A 23 4.57 -36.61 13.67
CA GLU A 23 3.19 -36.62 13.16
C GLU A 23 2.17 -36.10 14.18
N GLU A 24 2.31 -36.49 15.45
CA GLU A 24 1.43 -36.03 16.53
C GLU A 24 1.48 -34.50 16.69
N ASN A 25 2.67 -33.91 16.68
CA ASN A 25 2.83 -32.46 16.79
C ASN A 25 2.42 -31.72 15.51
N ALA A 26 2.55 -32.35 14.34
CA ALA A 26 2.03 -31.78 13.09
C ALA A 26 0.50 -31.65 13.13
N LEU A 27 -0.20 -32.70 13.60
CA LEU A 27 -1.65 -32.66 13.81
C LEU A 27 -2.06 -31.59 14.85
N ARG A 28 -1.32 -31.49 15.96
CA ARG A 28 -1.55 -30.43 16.95
C ARG A 28 -1.31 -29.03 16.38
N MET A 29 -0.31 -28.87 15.52
CA MET A 29 -0.02 -27.60 14.85
C MET A 29 -1.16 -27.22 13.90
N TRP A 30 -1.68 -28.17 13.14
CA TRP A 30 -2.84 -27.95 12.28
C TRP A 30 -4.06 -27.48 13.10
N SER A 31 -4.43 -28.20 14.16
CA SER A 31 -5.55 -27.81 15.03
C SER A 31 -5.32 -26.45 15.71
N PHE A 32 -4.07 -26.14 16.05
CA PHE A 32 -3.70 -24.84 16.60
C PHE A 32 -3.93 -23.70 15.61
N VAL A 33 -3.52 -23.86 14.34
CA VAL A 33 -3.72 -22.86 13.28
C VAL A 33 -5.23 -22.62 13.05
N GLU A 34 -6.01 -23.70 12.95
CA GLU A 34 -7.46 -23.62 12.79
C GLU A 34 -8.13 -22.89 13.96
N CYS A 35 -7.80 -23.27 15.19
CA CYS A 35 -8.33 -22.63 16.40
C CYS A 35 -7.92 -21.15 16.47
N LEU A 36 -6.66 -20.83 16.22
CA LEU A 36 -6.17 -19.45 16.23
C LEU A 36 -6.92 -18.58 15.23
N ARG A 37 -7.12 -19.07 14.00
CA ARG A 37 -7.90 -18.37 12.96
C ARG A 37 -9.33 -18.14 13.42
N SER A 38 -10.01 -19.20 13.87
CA SER A 38 -11.42 -19.12 14.31
C SER A 38 -11.61 -18.09 15.42
N GLU A 39 -10.77 -18.14 16.45
CA GLU A 39 -10.85 -17.21 17.58
C GLU A 39 -10.55 -15.76 17.17
N LEU A 40 -9.56 -15.53 16.31
CA LEU A 40 -9.26 -14.19 15.81
C LEU A 40 -10.39 -13.63 14.94
N LYS A 41 -11.03 -14.44 14.10
CA LYS A 41 -12.17 -14.04 13.27
C LYS A 41 -13.42 -13.71 14.08
N GLN A 42 -13.63 -14.39 15.21
CA GLN A 42 -14.70 -14.06 16.16
C GLN A 42 -14.50 -12.68 16.80
N LYS A 43 -13.24 -12.26 16.98
CA LYS A 43 -12.91 -10.93 17.54
C LYS A 43 -13.04 -9.82 16.51
N ASP A 44 -12.48 -10.03 15.33
CA ASP A 44 -12.64 -9.13 14.19
C ASP A 44 -12.44 -9.93 12.90
N LYS A 45 -13.43 -9.83 11.99
CA LYS A 45 -13.39 -10.54 10.70
C LYS A 45 -12.20 -10.15 9.84
N LYS A 46 -11.60 -8.97 10.07
CA LYS A 46 -10.42 -8.48 9.36
C LYS A 46 -9.13 -9.20 9.77
N ASN A 47 -9.10 -9.83 10.95
CA ASN A 47 -7.88 -10.49 11.43
C ASN A 47 -7.48 -11.64 10.50
N VAL A 48 -6.18 -11.87 10.32
CA VAL A 48 -5.65 -12.87 9.39
C VAL A 48 -4.64 -13.82 10.04
N VAL A 49 -4.72 -15.10 9.68
CA VAL A 49 -3.69 -16.10 9.99
C VAL A 49 -3.12 -16.63 8.68
N ILE A 50 -1.81 -16.46 8.50
CA ILE A 50 -1.08 -16.90 7.31
C ILE A 50 -0.15 -18.04 7.71
N TRP A 51 -0.14 -19.10 6.91
CA TRP A 51 0.78 -20.23 7.09
C TRP A 51 1.92 -20.16 6.09
N TYR A 52 3.18 -20.31 6.54
CA TYR A 52 4.32 -20.43 5.63
C TYR A 52 4.49 -21.88 5.17
N ASP A 53 4.69 -22.09 3.86
CA ASP A 53 4.95 -23.38 3.22
C ASP A 53 6.23 -24.03 3.77
N SER A 54 6.10 -24.78 4.86
CA SER A 54 7.22 -25.27 5.68
C SER A 54 7.02 -26.72 6.09
N VAL A 55 6.44 -26.99 7.27
CA VAL A 55 6.14 -28.36 7.71
C VAL A 55 4.91 -28.91 6.99
N LEU A 56 5.01 -30.17 6.57
CA LEU A 56 3.95 -30.92 5.90
C LEU A 56 3.04 -31.64 6.91
N GLU A 57 1.96 -32.25 6.44
CA GLU A 57 1.01 -33.03 7.26
C GLU A 57 1.71 -34.10 8.13
N ASN A 58 2.75 -34.74 7.61
CA ASN A 58 3.54 -35.75 8.34
C ASN A 58 4.63 -35.15 9.27
N GLY A 59 4.68 -33.83 9.42
CA GLY A 59 5.63 -33.10 10.25
C GLY A 59 7.01 -32.88 9.63
N LYS A 60 7.30 -33.40 8.44
CA LYS A 60 8.58 -33.13 7.76
C LYS A 60 8.64 -31.65 7.36
N LEU A 61 9.75 -30.99 7.70
CA LEU A 61 10.08 -29.67 7.16
C LEU A 61 10.51 -29.81 5.70
N HIS A 62 9.66 -29.39 4.76
CA HIS A 62 9.94 -29.50 3.34
C HIS A 62 9.10 -28.51 2.52
N TRP A 63 9.70 -27.36 2.17
CA TRP A 63 9.07 -26.34 1.33
C TRP A 63 8.70 -26.89 -0.06
N GLN A 64 7.41 -26.89 -0.38
CA GLN A 64 6.91 -27.39 -1.66
C GLN A 64 7.16 -26.39 -2.79
N ASN A 65 7.19 -25.10 -2.47
CA ASN A 65 7.17 -23.98 -3.40
C ASN A 65 5.88 -23.94 -4.26
N GLU A 66 4.85 -24.65 -3.81
CA GLU A 66 3.53 -24.75 -4.43
C GLU A 66 2.51 -25.14 -3.36
N LEU A 67 1.24 -24.86 -3.61
CA LEU A 67 0.15 -25.47 -2.88
C LEU A 67 -0.18 -26.81 -3.53
N ASN A 68 -0.10 -27.90 -2.76
CA ASN A 68 -0.38 -29.25 -3.23
C ASN A 68 -1.00 -30.11 -2.11
N GLU A 69 -1.19 -31.40 -2.36
CA GLU A 69 -1.79 -32.34 -1.41
C GLU A 69 -1.09 -32.39 -0.05
N TYR A 70 0.23 -32.14 0.02
CA TYR A 70 1.03 -32.31 1.24
C TYR A 70 0.92 -31.14 2.23
N ASN A 71 0.60 -29.94 1.74
CA ASN A 71 0.46 -28.73 2.56
C ASN A 71 -0.96 -28.14 2.55
N LYS A 72 -1.88 -28.70 1.75
CA LYS A 72 -3.27 -28.26 1.66
C LYS A 72 -4.00 -28.26 3.01
N ILE A 73 -3.71 -29.22 3.88
CA ILE A 73 -4.34 -29.29 5.21
C ILE A 73 -4.12 -28.00 6.02
N PHE A 74 -2.95 -27.36 5.90
CA PHE A 74 -2.67 -26.09 6.55
C PHE A 74 -3.29 -24.91 5.80
N PHE A 75 -3.31 -24.94 4.47
CA PHE A 75 -3.99 -23.93 3.66
C PHE A 75 -5.49 -23.83 3.98
N ASP A 76 -6.14 -24.97 4.21
CA ASP A 76 -7.56 -25.04 4.56
C ASP A 76 -7.83 -24.56 6.00
N ALA A 77 -6.84 -24.68 6.90
CA ALA A 77 -6.91 -24.22 8.29
C ALA A 77 -6.63 -22.71 8.49
N CYS A 78 -6.02 -22.04 7.51
CA CYS A 78 -5.59 -20.64 7.60
C CYS A 78 -6.35 -19.73 6.62
N ASP A 79 -6.12 -18.41 6.68
CA ASP A 79 -6.70 -17.47 5.73
C ASP A 79 -5.92 -17.42 4.41
N GLY A 80 -4.63 -17.76 4.42
CA GLY A 80 -3.82 -17.87 3.21
C GLY A 80 -2.48 -18.55 3.44
N ILE A 81 -1.93 -19.15 2.40
CA ILE A 81 -0.62 -19.81 2.43
C ILE A 81 0.43 -18.91 1.77
N TYR A 82 1.54 -18.69 2.48
CA TYR A 82 2.73 -18.05 1.96
C TYR A 82 3.67 -19.14 1.42
N LEU A 83 3.71 -19.30 0.10
CA LEU A 83 4.61 -20.22 -0.59
C LEU A 83 6.07 -19.77 -0.56
N ASN A 84 6.98 -20.73 -0.42
CA ASN A 84 8.41 -20.46 -0.54
C ASN A 84 8.77 -19.96 -1.95
N TYR A 85 9.90 -19.27 -2.09
CA TYR A 85 10.27 -18.49 -3.27
C TYR A 85 10.96 -19.27 -4.41
N GLN A 86 11.15 -20.60 -4.31
CA GLN A 86 11.79 -21.42 -5.35
C GLN A 86 10.76 -22.15 -6.22
N TRP A 87 9.79 -21.41 -6.74
CA TRP A 87 8.74 -21.89 -7.64
C TRP A 87 9.09 -21.66 -9.11
N ASP A 88 8.39 -22.39 -9.99
CA ASP A 88 8.35 -22.19 -11.44
C ASP A 88 6.90 -22.03 -11.90
N LYS A 89 6.68 -21.88 -13.21
CA LYS A 89 5.35 -21.60 -13.76
C LYS A 89 4.39 -22.77 -13.54
N GLU A 90 4.89 -23.98 -13.74
CA GLU A 90 4.15 -25.23 -13.57
C GLU A 90 3.65 -25.37 -12.13
N LYS A 91 4.50 -25.06 -11.14
CA LYS A 91 4.15 -25.04 -9.72
C LYS A 91 3.06 -24.03 -9.38
N LEU A 92 3.06 -22.86 -10.01
CA LEU A 92 1.97 -21.90 -9.84
C LEU A 92 0.67 -22.40 -10.49
N ASP A 93 0.74 -23.07 -11.64
CA ASP A 93 -0.44 -23.66 -12.27
C ASP A 93 -1.04 -24.78 -11.40
N VAL A 94 -0.21 -25.63 -10.80
CA VAL A 94 -0.62 -26.64 -9.80
C VAL A 94 -1.27 -25.96 -8.59
N SER A 95 -0.62 -24.94 -8.04
CA SER A 95 -1.13 -24.22 -6.87
C SER A 95 -2.52 -23.63 -7.12
N ARG A 96 -2.76 -23.09 -8.32
CA ARG A 96 -4.07 -22.57 -8.72
C ARG A 96 -5.15 -23.65 -8.73
N ILE A 97 -4.80 -24.85 -9.21
CA ILE A 97 -5.73 -25.98 -9.25
C ILE A 97 -6.11 -26.42 -7.83
N TYR A 98 -5.13 -26.51 -6.92
CA TYR A 98 -5.37 -26.91 -5.53
C TYR A 98 -6.07 -25.85 -4.67
N ALA A 99 -5.90 -24.57 -4.99
CA ALA A 99 -6.50 -23.47 -4.24
C ALA A 99 -8.02 -23.36 -4.43
N SER A 100 -8.58 -23.91 -5.52
CA SER A 100 -9.89 -23.54 -6.08
C SER A 100 -10.01 -22.07 -6.53
N GLU A 101 -10.97 -21.79 -7.40
CA GLU A 101 -11.10 -20.46 -8.03
C GLU A 101 -11.35 -19.34 -7.01
N ASP A 102 -12.10 -19.64 -5.94
CA ASP A 102 -12.50 -18.69 -4.90
C ASP A 102 -11.38 -18.34 -3.91
N ARG A 103 -10.34 -19.17 -3.80
CA ARG A 103 -9.20 -18.92 -2.91
C ARG A 103 -7.86 -18.80 -3.61
N THR A 104 -7.85 -18.62 -4.93
CA THR A 104 -6.60 -18.42 -5.68
C THR A 104 -5.81 -17.19 -5.16
N SER A 105 -6.50 -16.12 -4.75
CA SER A 105 -5.86 -14.94 -4.14
C SER A 105 -5.29 -15.19 -2.74
N ASP A 106 -5.67 -16.29 -2.09
CA ASP A 106 -5.19 -16.68 -0.76
C ASP A 106 -3.88 -17.49 -0.84
N VAL A 107 -3.40 -17.77 -2.07
CA VAL A 107 -2.04 -18.26 -2.32
C VAL A 107 -1.11 -17.05 -2.52
N TRP A 108 -0.20 -16.88 -1.58
CA TRP A 108 0.72 -15.75 -1.48
C TRP A 108 2.12 -16.21 -1.87
N VAL A 109 2.51 -15.92 -3.11
CA VAL A 109 3.71 -16.46 -3.73
C VAL A 109 4.93 -15.63 -3.33
N GLY A 110 5.92 -16.27 -2.71
CA GLY A 110 7.16 -15.61 -2.30
C GLY A 110 8.03 -15.15 -3.45
N ILE A 111 8.54 -13.92 -3.37
CA ILE A 111 9.59 -13.38 -4.23
C ILE A 111 10.74 -12.96 -3.31
N ASP A 112 11.89 -13.62 -3.40
CA ASP A 112 13.07 -13.20 -2.66
C ASP A 112 13.74 -12.02 -3.36
N ILE A 113 13.68 -10.83 -2.74
CA ILE A 113 14.21 -9.61 -3.34
C ILE A 113 15.75 -9.63 -3.42
N PHE A 114 16.43 -10.48 -2.64
CA PHE A 114 17.86 -10.74 -2.84
C PHE A 114 18.18 -11.62 -4.06
N GLY A 115 17.18 -12.22 -4.68
CA GLY A 115 17.36 -13.00 -5.90
C GLY A 115 17.83 -14.44 -5.71
N ARG A 116 17.79 -15.00 -4.49
CA ARG A 116 18.36 -16.34 -4.21
C ARG A 116 17.42 -17.42 -4.73
N LYS A 117 17.65 -17.82 -5.99
CA LYS A 117 16.87 -18.86 -6.72
C LYS A 117 15.38 -18.51 -6.92
N THR A 118 15.01 -17.25 -6.73
CA THR A 118 13.66 -16.78 -7.06
C THR A 118 13.48 -16.71 -8.56
N TYR A 119 12.27 -16.97 -9.05
CA TYR A 119 11.93 -16.73 -10.45
C TYR A 119 12.18 -15.27 -10.83
N GLY A 120 12.77 -15.01 -12.00
CA GLY A 120 13.04 -13.65 -12.48
C GLY A 120 14.19 -12.91 -11.80
N GLY A 121 14.85 -13.47 -10.78
CA GLY A 121 16.10 -12.94 -10.22
C GLY A 121 15.98 -11.90 -9.09
N GLY A 122 14.77 -11.50 -8.69
CA GLY A 122 14.56 -10.58 -7.57
C GLY A 122 15.03 -9.15 -7.86
N GLY A 123 15.38 -8.38 -6.84
CA GLY A 123 15.85 -7.00 -6.97
C GLY A 123 14.94 -6.13 -7.85
N PHE A 124 15.52 -5.38 -8.79
CA PHE A 124 14.73 -4.57 -9.73
C PHE A 124 13.98 -5.41 -10.78
N ASP A 125 14.34 -6.68 -10.96
CA ASP A 125 13.71 -7.63 -11.88
C ASP A 125 12.54 -8.40 -11.22
N ALA A 126 12.19 -8.08 -9.97
CA ALA A 126 11.04 -8.66 -9.28
C ALA A 126 9.72 -8.50 -10.06
N CYS A 127 9.63 -7.52 -10.98
CA CYS A 127 8.49 -7.34 -11.87
C CYS A 127 8.24 -8.54 -12.80
N ILE A 128 9.27 -9.33 -13.13
CA ILE A 128 9.16 -10.55 -13.93
C ILE A 128 8.37 -11.60 -13.16
N ALA A 129 8.70 -11.82 -11.88
CA ALA A 129 7.96 -12.72 -11.00
C ALA A 129 6.53 -12.22 -10.73
N MET A 130 6.37 -10.92 -10.43
CA MET A 130 5.05 -10.30 -10.21
C MET A 130 4.12 -10.52 -11.40
N LYS A 131 4.63 -10.49 -12.64
CA LYS A 131 3.84 -10.78 -13.85
C LYS A 131 3.21 -12.18 -13.81
N GLU A 132 4.02 -13.21 -13.59
CA GLU A 132 3.57 -14.60 -13.62
C GLU A 132 2.57 -14.93 -12.50
N ILE A 133 2.77 -14.31 -11.34
CA ILE A 133 1.86 -14.43 -10.18
C ILE A 133 0.53 -13.73 -10.51
N HIS A 134 0.59 -12.50 -11.01
CA HIS A 134 -0.59 -11.70 -11.33
C HIS A 134 -1.45 -12.32 -12.44
N GLU A 135 -0.84 -12.86 -13.50
CA GLU A 135 -1.55 -13.55 -14.60
C GLU A 135 -2.36 -14.76 -14.11
N ARG A 136 -2.02 -15.33 -12.95
CA ARG A 136 -2.72 -16.45 -12.32
C ARG A 136 -3.72 -16.04 -11.25
N GLY A 137 -3.89 -14.75 -10.99
CA GLY A 137 -4.81 -14.24 -9.98
C GLY A 137 -4.35 -14.47 -8.54
N MET A 138 -3.07 -14.78 -8.33
CA MET A 138 -2.49 -15.04 -7.01
C MET A 138 -1.97 -13.74 -6.35
N SER A 139 -1.73 -13.81 -5.04
CA SER A 139 -1.06 -12.75 -4.29
C SER A 139 0.45 -12.94 -4.30
N ALA A 140 1.21 -11.87 -4.10
CA ALA A 140 2.67 -11.90 -4.03
C ALA A 140 3.18 -11.45 -2.65
N VAL A 141 4.29 -12.03 -2.20
CA VAL A 141 5.02 -11.59 -0.99
C VAL A 141 6.44 -11.18 -1.35
N LEU A 142 6.82 -9.98 -0.95
CA LEU A 142 8.17 -9.45 -1.17
C LEU A 142 9.04 -9.81 0.05
N PHE A 143 9.81 -10.89 -0.06
CA PHE A 143 10.70 -11.36 1.00
C PHE A 143 12.01 -10.56 0.99
N ALA A 144 12.49 -10.17 2.18
CA ALA A 144 13.76 -9.50 2.37
C ALA A 144 13.92 -8.18 1.57
N LEU A 145 12.89 -7.32 1.61
CA LEU A 145 12.94 -5.95 1.04
C LEU A 145 14.07 -5.06 1.60
N GLY A 146 14.69 -5.46 2.72
CA GLY A 146 15.92 -4.85 3.25
C GLY A 146 17.05 -4.73 2.21
N TRP A 147 17.03 -5.55 1.16
CA TRP A 147 17.90 -5.44 -0.02
C TRP A 147 18.01 -4.02 -0.60
N LEU A 148 16.93 -3.23 -0.55
CA LEU A 148 16.92 -1.84 -1.03
C LEU A 148 17.90 -0.94 -0.27
N VAL A 149 18.22 -1.28 0.98
CA VAL A 149 19.21 -0.61 1.82
C VAL A 149 20.53 -1.38 1.77
N GLU A 150 20.50 -2.67 2.09
CA GLU A 150 21.68 -3.50 2.34
C GLU A 150 22.57 -3.66 1.11
N CYS A 151 22.00 -3.67 -0.10
CA CYS A 151 22.76 -3.79 -1.35
C CYS A 151 22.97 -2.46 -2.08
N HIS A 152 22.56 -1.33 -1.49
CA HIS A 152 22.65 0.00 -2.12
C HIS A 152 23.22 1.04 -1.16
N GLU A 153 24.30 0.68 -0.46
CA GLU A 153 24.99 1.58 0.43
C GLU A 153 25.41 2.88 -0.29
N GLY A 154 25.24 4.02 0.40
CA GLY A 154 25.51 5.34 -0.16
C GLY A 154 24.50 5.82 -1.22
N LYS A 155 23.41 5.08 -1.47
CA LYS A 155 22.29 5.55 -2.30
C LYS A 155 21.15 6.07 -1.41
N CYS A 156 20.41 7.04 -1.96
CA CYS A 156 19.21 7.55 -1.29
C CYS A 156 18.12 6.47 -1.29
N ILE A 157 17.75 5.96 -0.12
CA ILE A 157 16.75 4.89 0.04
C ILE A 157 15.41 5.25 -0.60
N LEU A 158 15.01 6.51 -0.56
CA LEU A 158 13.75 6.97 -1.14
C LEU A 158 13.74 6.78 -2.65
N LYS A 159 14.83 7.14 -3.34
CA LYS A 159 14.98 6.93 -4.79
C LYS A 159 15.03 5.45 -5.15
N GLN A 160 15.66 4.64 -4.31
CA GLN A 160 15.72 3.18 -4.51
C GLN A 160 14.33 2.55 -4.33
N ASN A 161 13.58 2.99 -3.33
CA ASN A 161 12.22 2.57 -3.06
C ASN A 161 11.30 2.94 -4.22
N GLU A 162 11.34 4.20 -4.69
CA GLU A 162 10.57 4.65 -5.87
C GLU A 162 10.90 3.80 -7.10
N LYS A 163 12.18 3.65 -7.43
CA LYS A 163 12.62 2.85 -8.57
C LYS A 163 12.12 1.40 -8.52
N PHE A 164 12.14 0.78 -7.33
CA PHE A 164 11.66 -0.59 -7.15
C PHE A 164 10.13 -0.68 -7.27
N PHE A 165 9.39 0.15 -6.54
CA PHE A 165 7.93 0.11 -6.58
C PHE A 165 7.39 0.55 -7.95
N ASP A 166 8.08 1.44 -8.67
CA ASP A 166 7.75 1.79 -10.05
C ASP A 166 7.86 0.61 -11.02
N SER A 167 8.76 -0.35 -10.79
CA SER A 167 8.90 -1.51 -11.66
C SER A 167 7.75 -2.52 -11.49
N ILE A 168 7.12 -2.54 -10.30
CA ILE A 168 6.05 -3.48 -9.96
C ILE A 168 4.66 -2.85 -9.85
N LYS A 169 4.53 -1.52 -9.89
CA LYS A 169 3.28 -0.77 -9.59
C LYS A 169 2.05 -1.22 -10.35
N LYS A 170 2.19 -1.61 -11.63
CA LYS A 170 1.07 -2.07 -12.46
C LYS A 170 0.39 -3.36 -11.95
N TYR A 171 1.04 -4.07 -11.03
CA TYR A 171 0.53 -5.28 -10.38
C TYR A 171 -0.02 -5.02 -8.98
N LEU A 172 0.15 -3.79 -8.44
CA LEU A 172 -0.22 -3.43 -7.08
C LEU A 172 -1.57 -2.71 -7.05
N ARG A 173 -2.37 -2.97 -6.02
CA ARG A 173 -3.61 -2.22 -5.77
C ARG A 173 -3.34 -0.99 -4.91
N SER A 174 -3.80 0.17 -5.34
CA SER A 174 -3.74 1.40 -4.52
C SER A 174 -4.71 1.27 -3.34
N ARG A 175 -4.20 1.43 -2.12
CA ARG A 175 -5.08 1.50 -0.94
C ARG A 175 -5.83 2.81 -0.93
N LYS A 176 -7.14 2.73 -0.71
CA LYS A 176 -8.02 3.89 -0.59
C LYS A 176 -7.96 4.45 0.83
N VAL A 177 -8.16 5.75 0.95
CA VAL A 177 -8.39 6.41 2.23
C VAL A 177 -9.76 6.00 2.74
N MET A 178 -9.79 5.39 3.93
CA MET A 178 -11.02 4.91 4.57
C MET A 178 -11.55 5.86 5.64
N LYS A 179 -10.73 6.82 6.10
CA LYS A 179 -11.05 7.66 7.26
C LYS A 179 -10.55 9.09 7.12
N LEU A 180 -11.36 10.02 7.58
CA LEU A 180 -11.07 11.44 7.73
C LEU A 180 -11.09 11.83 9.23
N PRO A 181 -10.48 12.96 9.64
CA PRO A 181 -9.74 13.93 8.83
C PRO A 181 -8.35 13.44 8.41
N ILE A 182 -7.77 14.10 7.40
CA ILE A 182 -6.37 13.94 6.99
C ILE A 182 -5.64 15.25 7.22
N LYS A 183 -4.44 15.17 7.81
CA LYS A 183 -3.44 16.24 7.76
C LYS A 183 -2.12 15.62 7.38
N THR A 184 -1.49 16.14 6.34
CA THR A 184 -0.18 15.67 5.93
C THR A 184 0.65 16.83 5.44
N ASN A 185 1.89 16.86 5.91
CA ASN A 185 2.97 17.61 5.27
C ASN A 185 4.01 16.65 4.67
N PHE A 186 3.59 15.40 4.43
CA PHE A 186 4.33 14.34 3.80
C PHE A 186 5.58 13.90 4.58
N LYS A 187 5.54 13.97 5.92
CA LYS A 187 6.59 13.40 6.78
C LYS A 187 6.79 11.92 6.53
N TYR A 188 8.05 11.52 6.35
CA TYR A 188 8.45 10.14 6.10
C TYR A 188 9.25 9.54 7.27
N GLY A 189 9.14 10.16 8.44
CA GLY A 189 9.62 9.60 9.72
C GLY A 189 11.06 9.96 10.07
N PHE A 190 11.85 10.47 9.12
CA PHE A 190 13.18 11.01 9.42
C PHE A 190 13.09 12.48 9.87
N GLU A 191 13.92 12.85 10.84
CA GLU A 191 14.08 14.25 11.23
C GLU A 191 15.18 14.88 10.37
N CYS A 192 14.90 15.97 9.64
CA CYS A 192 15.84 16.48 8.63
C CYS A 192 17.09 17.13 9.23
N ASP A 193 16.97 17.74 10.41
CA ASP A 193 18.12 18.29 11.15
C ASP A 193 19.08 17.18 11.64
N ASP A 194 18.60 15.92 11.66
CA ASP A 194 19.37 14.77 12.07
C ASP A 194 18.84 13.50 11.40
N VAL A 195 19.34 13.23 10.19
CA VAL A 195 18.95 12.05 9.39
C VAL A 195 19.28 10.71 10.06
N THR A 196 19.92 10.72 11.24
CA THR A 196 20.11 9.52 12.07
C THR A 196 18.91 9.19 12.94
N LYS A 197 17.97 10.14 13.11
CA LYS A 197 16.73 9.95 13.87
C LYS A 197 15.60 9.56 12.94
N PHE A 198 15.10 8.35 13.14
CA PHE A 198 13.93 7.81 12.46
C PHE A 198 12.85 7.40 13.46
N CYS A 199 11.62 7.84 13.22
CA CYS A 199 10.45 7.44 14.00
C CYS A 199 9.27 7.17 13.06
N MET A 200 8.99 5.89 12.81
CA MET A 200 7.89 5.47 11.93
C MET A 200 6.51 6.00 12.39
N ALA A 201 6.30 6.13 13.71
CA ALA A 201 5.06 6.65 14.27
C ALA A 201 4.82 8.15 13.98
N LYS A 202 5.84 8.90 13.50
CA LYS A 202 5.74 10.29 13.07
C LYS A 202 5.56 10.45 11.56
N MET A 203 5.38 9.35 10.82
CA MET A 203 5.08 9.42 9.39
C MET A 203 3.66 9.94 9.17
N ASP A 204 3.51 10.83 8.19
CA ASP A 204 2.20 11.25 7.73
C ASP A 204 1.74 10.34 6.59
N ILE A 205 0.43 10.33 6.33
CA ILE A 205 -0.12 9.71 5.14
C ILE A 205 0.54 10.29 3.89
N GLN A 206 1.05 9.40 3.04
CA GLN A 206 1.70 9.78 1.81
C GLN A 206 0.67 9.89 0.68
N PRO A 207 0.89 10.77 -0.31
CA PRO A 207 0.14 10.77 -1.56
C PRO A 207 0.27 9.42 -2.28
N LEU A 208 -0.64 9.13 -3.18
CA LEU A 208 -0.82 7.83 -3.81
C LEU A 208 0.33 7.02 -4.44
N ILE A 209 1.60 7.38 -4.50
CA ILE A 209 2.65 6.81 -5.38
C ILE A 209 2.28 6.66 -6.88
N TYR A 210 1.17 6.03 -7.25
CA TYR A 210 0.67 5.79 -8.59
C TYR A 210 -0.86 5.85 -8.66
N ASP A 211 -1.38 6.32 -9.80
CA ASP A 211 -2.79 6.29 -10.14
C ASP A 211 -3.05 5.33 -11.32
N GLU A 212 -4.33 5.15 -11.67
CA GLU A 212 -4.76 4.31 -12.80
C GLU A 212 -4.14 4.70 -14.15
N ASN A 213 -3.65 5.93 -14.28
CA ASN A 213 -3.05 6.47 -15.50
C ASN A 213 -1.53 6.29 -15.58
N ASN A 214 -0.92 5.65 -14.57
CA ASN A 214 0.53 5.37 -14.50
C ASN A 214 1.42 6.63 -14.63
N ILE A 215 0.96 7.79 -14.15
CA ILE A 215 1.75 9.02 -14.24
C ILE A 215 2.98 8.92 -13.33
N THR A 216 4.16 9.04 -13.94
CA THR A 216 5.44 9.05 -13.22
C THR A 216 5.57 10.31 -12.39
N ARG A 217 5.84 10.16 -11.09
CA ARG A 217 6.11 11.29 -10.20
C ARG A 217 7.48 11.87 -10.49
N ILE A 218 7.55 13.20 -10.48
CA ILE A 218 8.83 13.89 -10.36
C ILE A 218 9.35 13.62 -8.94
N PRO A 219 10.65 13.31 -8.76
CA PRO A 219 11.20 13.03 -7.45
C PRO A 219 10.86 14.13 -6.44
N PRO A 220 10.32 13.78 -5.26
CA PRO A 220 9.92 14.77 -4.27
C PRO A 220 11.13 15.54 -3.72
N LYS A 221 10.90 16.79 -3.33
CA LYS A 221 11.93 17.62 -2.70
C LYS A 221 11.81 17.55 -1.18
N LEU A 222 12.92 17.24 -0.51
CA LEU A 222 12.97 17.11 0.94
C LEU A 222 12.87 18.48 1.65
N LYS A 223 12.03 18.55 2.68
CA LYS A 223 11.85 19.73 3.55
C LYS A 223 12.63 19.59 4.84
N LYS A 224 13.01 20.73 5.43
CA LYS A 224 13.74 20.79 6.72
C LYS A 224 13.00 20.15 7.89
N ASP A 225 11.68 20.07 7.84
CA ASP A 225 10.85 19.47 8.89
C ASP A 225 10.71 17.94 8.76
N GLY A 226 11.42 17.33 7.79
CA GLY A 226 11.35 15.90 7.52
C GLY A 226 10.17 15.49 6.63
N GLY A 227 9.45 16.44 6.04
CA GLY A 227 8.43 16.20 5.02
C GLY A 227 8.96 16.28 3.59
N PHE A 228 8.09 16.06 2.62
CA PHE A 228 8.37 16.30 1.20
C PHE A 228 7.54 17.45 0.63
N GLU A 229 8.01 18.01 -0.47
CA GLU A 229 7.21 18.73 -1.45
C GLU A 229 6.97 17.79 -2.65
N ILE A 230 5.70 17.53 -2.97
CA ILE A 230 5.33 16.70 -4.12
C ILE A 230 5.35 17.57 -5.37
N ALA A 231 6.14 17.17 -6.37
CA ALA A 231 6.16 17.87 -7.64
C ALA A 231 5.05 17.38 -8.57
N PHE A 232 4.30 18.32 -9.14
CA PHE A 232 3.26 18.14 -10.14
C PHE A 232 3.62 18.96 -11.39
N ASN A 233 3.49 18.35 -12.57
CA ASN A 233 3.67 19.01 -13.86
C ASN A 233 2.42 18.75 -14.71
N SER A 234 1.94 19.78 -15.41
CA SER A 234 0.77 19.70 -16.29
C SER A 234 1.02 19.04 -17.65
N LYS A 235 2.19 18.43 -17.85
CA LYS A 235 2.56 17.69 -19.07
C LYS A 235 2.30 16.19 -18.96
N PRO A 236 1.81 15.54 -20.03
CA PRO A 236 1.28 16.16 -21.26
C PRO A 236 0.03 17.01 -20.97
N GLU A 237 -0.26 17.99 -21.83
CA GLU A 237 -1.36 18.95 -21.65
C GLU A 237 -2.67 18.24 -21.24
N ASN A 238 -3.31 18.74 -20.17
CA ASN A 238 -4.46 18.12 -19.48
C ASN A 238 -4.16 16.87 -18.63
N ALA A 239 -2.90 16.61 -18.26
CA ALA A 239 -2.58 15.59 -17.27
C ALA A 239 -3.31 15.90 -15.95
N THR A 240 -4.00 14.88 -15.42
CA THR A 240 -4.62 14.91 -14.10
C THR A 240 -3.83 14.02 -13.18
N TYR A 241 -3.57 14.47 -11.95
CA TYR A 241 -2.79 13.72 -10.99
C TYR A 241 -3.67 13.38 -9.79
N VAL A 242 -3.89 12.09 -9.55
CA VAL A 242 -4.70 11.66 -8.40
C VAL A 242 -3.87 11.74 -7.11
N LEU A 243 -4.35 12.51 -6.13
CA LEU A 243 -3.74 12.57 -4.80
C LEU A 243 -4.09 11.34 -3.97
N TRP A 244 -5.40 11.06 -3.84
CA TRP A 244 -5.95 9.91 -3.13
C TRP A 244 -7.24 9.42 -3.77
N TYR A 245 -7.45 8.11 -3.67
CA TYR A 245 -8.75 7.47 -3.81
C TYR A 245 -9.36 7.30 -2.41
N PHE A 246 -10.67 7.32 -2.32
CA PHE A 246 -11.44 7.26 -1.09
C PHE A 246 -12.43 6.10 -1.15
N ASP A 247 -12.65 5.49 0.01
CA ASP A 247 -13.70 4.51 0.27
C ASP A 247 -14.10 4.67 1.73
N LEU A 248 -14.77 5.78 2.00
CA LEU A 248 -15.12 6.16 3.37
C LEU A 248 -16.27 5.29 3.86
N ASP A 249 -16.15 4.83 5.11
CA ASP A 249 -17.22 4.08 5.76
C ASP A 249 -18.43 5.00 6.02
N GLY A 250 -19.51 4.81 5.25
CA GLY A 250 -20.76 5.56 5.42
C GLY A 250 -20.80 6.94 4.75
N GLU A 251 -21.90 7.67 4.95
CA GLU A 251 -22.04 9.05 4.46
C GLU A 251 -21.28 10.02 5.39
N LEU A 252 -20.72 11.10 4.83
CA LEU A 252 -20.08 12.15 5.61
C LEU A 252 -21.12 12.88 6.48
N SER A 253 -20.97 12.77 7.80
CA SER A 253 -21.86 13.43 8.78
C SER A 253 -21.54 14.91 9.01
N GLU A 254 -20.40 15.40 8.51
CA GLU A 254 -19.90 16.74 8.72
C GLU A 254 -19.48 17.37 7.39
N LEU A 255 -19.53 18.70 7.30
CA LEU A 255 -18.97 19.43 6.17
C LEU A 255 -17.46 19.44 6.30
N TYR A 256 -16.78 19.02 5.23
CA TYR A 256 -15.33 19.04 5.15
C TYR A 256 -14.85 20.16 4.24
N SER A 257 -13.59 20.53 4.39
CA SER A 257 -12.86 21.33 3.42
C SER A 257 -11.53 20.65 3.10
N VAL A 258 -11.09 20.83 1.86
CA VAL A 258 -9.77 20.43 1.39
C VAL A 258 -8.92 21.68 1.26
N GLU A 259 -7.85 21.79 2.04
CA GLU A 259 -6.86 22.85 1.92
C GLU A 259 -5.56 22.27 1.36
N ILE A 260 -5.06 22.85 0.27
CA ILE A 260 -3.78 22.47 -0.34
C ILE A 260 -2.85 23.67 -0.29
N SER A 261 -1.73 23.51 0.39
CA SER A 261 -0.62 24.47 0.37
C SER A 261 0.32 24.13 -0.77
N TYR A 262 0.61 25.10 -1.63
CA TYR A 262 1.38 24.84 -2.84
C TYR A 262 2.26 26.03 -3.25
N LYS A 263 3.19 25.80 -4.17
CA LYS A 263 4.01 26.83 -4.79
C LYS A 263 4.16 26.56 -6.28
N ARG A 264 3.83 27.53 -7.13
CA ARG A 264 4.17 27.47 -8.56
C ARG A 264 5.67 27.73 -8.74
N ILE A 265 6.35 26.83 -9.44
CA ILE A 265 7.79 26.93 -9.72
C ILE A 265 8.04 27.38 -11.16
N ASN A 266 7.16 27.01 -12.08
CA ASN A 266 7.26 27.39 -13.49
C ASN A 266 5.86 27.57 -14.12
N GLY A 267 5.79 28.36 -15.18
CA GLY A 267 4.56 28.62 -15.94
C GLY A 267 3.66 29.71 -15.34
N VAL A 268 2.54 29.95 -16.03
CA VAL A 268 1.54 30.99 -15.67
C VAL A 268 0.17 30.40 -15.32
N GLY A 269 0.01 29.09 -15.43
CA GLY A 269 -1.20 28.37 -15.12
C GLY A 269 -1.57 28.42 -13.65
N LYS A 270 -2.85 28.13 -13.39
CA LYS A 270 -3.41 28.01 -12.05
C LYS A 270 -3.54 26.54 -11.66
N LEU A 271 -3.23 26.24 -10.40
CA LEU A 271 -3.48 24.91 -9.84
C LEU A 271 -5.00 24.72 -9.72
N GLY A 272 -5.54 23.84 -10.56
CA GLY A 272 -6.90 23.34 -10.43
C GLY A 272 -6.94 22.12 -9.52
N VAL A 273 -8.00 22.01 -8.73
CA VAL A 273 -8.26 20.86 -7.89
C VAL A 273 -9.72 20.48 -8.06
N ASP A 274 -9.98 19.24 -8.49
CA ASP A 274 -11.34 18.72 -8.54
C ASP A 274 -11.50 17.61 -7.50
N ILE A 275 -12.70 17.58 -6.92
CA ILE A 275 -13.13 16.52 -6.03
C ILE A 275 -14.23 15.74 -6.75
N LEU A 276 -13.99 14.45 -6.97
CA LEU A 276 -14.87 13.60 -7.76
C LEU A 276 -15.66 12.64 -6.87
N ASN A 277 -16.93 12.43 -7.22
CA ASN A 277 -17.76 11.39 -6.61
C ASN A 277 -17.52 10.02 -7.28
N ILE A 278 -18.22 8.99 -6.80
CA ILE A 278 -18.08 7.59 -7.28
C ILE A 278 -18.50 7.37 -8.74
N PHE A 279 -19.09 8.37 -9.39
CA PHE A 279 -19.43 8.37 -10.81
C PHE A 279 -18.46 9.23 -11.64
N ASP A 280 -17.30 9.59 -11.07
CA ASP A 280 -16.29 10.48 -11.65
C ASP A 280 -16.85 11.85 -12.07
N LYS A 281 -17.91 12.32 -11.41
CA LYS A 281 -18.45 13.67 -11.59
C LYS A 281 -17.89 14.61 -10.55
N SER A 282 -17.51 15.81 -10.97
CA SER A 282 -17.10 16.89 -10.07
C SER A 282 -18.20 17.21 -9.08
N ILE A 283 -17.82 17.35 -7.82
CA ILE A 283 -18.68 17.81 -6.73
C ILE A 283 -18.62 19.33 -6.70
N ASP A 284 -19.78 19.98 -6.59
CA ASP A 284 -19.86 21.42 -6.49
C ASP A 284 -19.20 21.89 -5.18
N CYS A 285 -18.22 22.79 -5.33
CA CYS A 285 -17.44 23.30 -4.21
C CYS A 285 -17.21 24.80 -4.36
N GLN A 286 -17.10 25.49 -3.23
CA GLN A 286 -16.56 26.85 -3.19
C GLN A 286 -15.04 26.78 -3.15
N VAL A 287 -14.38 27.55 -4.01
CA VAL A 287 -12.92 27.59 -4.12
C VAL A 287 -12.43 28.98 -3.72
N GLU A 288 -11.57 29.04 -2.72
CA GLU A 288 -10.90 30.25 -2.24
C GLU A 288 -9.40 30.09 -2.41
N GLU A 289 -8.76 31.08 -3.03
CA GLU A 289 -7.31 31.11 -3.22
C GLU A 289 -6.71 32.25 -2.41
N THR A 290 -5.71 31.94 -1.59
CA THR A 290 -4.96 32.91 -0.78
C THR A 290 -3.49 32.88 -1.19
N LEU A 291 -3.00 34.01 -1.67
CA LEU A 291 -1.59 34.16 -2.04
C LEU A 291 -0.75 34.47 -0.81
N SER A 292 0.44 33.87 -0.72
CA SER A 292 1.37 34.16 0.38
C SER A 292 2.81 34.29 -0.13
N LYS A 293 3.71 34.72 0.76
CA LYS A 293 5.13 34.89 0.42
C LYS A 293 5.85 33.56 0.19
N ASP A 294 5.42 32.50 0.89
CA ASP A 294 6.11 31.21 0.89
C ASP A 294 5.36 30.17 0.07
N TYR A 295 4.11 29.89 0.46
CA TYR A 295 3.23 28.94 -0.22
C TYR A 295 1.82 29.53 -0.33
N ASP A 296 1.29 29.55 -1.54
CA ASP A 296 -0.11 29.84 -1.78
C ASP A 296 -0.99 28.74 -1.19
N LYS A 297 -2.27 29.05 -0.99
CA LYS A 297 -3.26 28.12 -0.47
C LYS A 297 -4.49 28.12 -1.36
N ILE A 298 -4.96 26.94 -1.71
CA ILE A 298 -6.29 26.74 -2.27
C ILE A 298 -7.13 25.98 -1.25
N LYS A 299 -8.27 26.57 -0.87
CA LYS A 299 -9.26 25.97 0.03
C LYS A 299 -10.51 25.66 -0.76
N ILE A 300 -10.96 24.42 -0.68
CA ILE A 300 -12.12 23.89 -1.37
C ILE A 300 -13.11 23.47 -0.30
N SER A 301 -14.23 24.18 -0.20
CA SER A 301 -15.26 23.91 0.78
C SER A 301 -16.45 23.27 0.09
N PHE A 302 -16.91 22.12 0.60
CA PHE A 302 -18.12 21.48 0.10
C PHE A 302 -19.33 22.40 0.33
N THR A 303 -20.15 22.61 -0.70
CA THR A 303 -21.42 23.36 -0.56
C THR A 303 -22.48 22.52 0.15
N GLU A 304 -22.42 21.21 -0.05
CA GLU A 304 -23.23 20.19 0.61
C GLU A 304 -22.38 18.94 0.89
N ASN A 305 -22.74 18.13 1.90
CA ASN A 305 -22.00 16.90 2.19
C ASN A 305 -22.12 15.92 1.02
N PRO A 306 -21.01 15.55 0.36
CA PRO A 306 -21.09 14.53 -0.66
C PRO A 306 -21.39 13.20 0.00
N LYS A 307 -22.44 12.52 -0.47
CA LYS A 307 -22.80 11.17 0.03
C LYS A 307 -21.66 10.18 -0.10
N LYS A 308 -20.89 10.27 -1.19
CA LYS A 308 -19.73 9.42 -1.47
C LYS A 308 -18.63 10.19 -2.19
N LEU A 309 -17.44 10.16 -1.62
CA LEU A 309 -16.21 10.70 -2.19
C LEU A 309 -15.43 9.59 -2.90
N ASN A 310 -14.87 9.86 -4.08
CA ASN A 310 -14.08 8.89 -4.84
C ASN A 310 -12.62 9.27 -4.92
N LYS A 311 -12.29 10.47 -5.41
CA LYS A 311 -10.90 10.89 -5.60
C LYS A 311 -10.73 12.40 -5.61
N ILE A 312 -9.54 12.85 -5.22
CA ILE A 312 -9.10 14.24 -5.39
C ILE A 312 -8.03 14.24 -6.48
N ILE A 313 -8.22 15.11 -7.47
CA ILE A 313 -7.27 15.26 -8.58
C ILE A 313 -6.72 16.68 -8.63
N LEU A 314 -5.42 16.78 -8.94
CA LEU A 314 -4.76 18.02 -9.32
C LEU A 314 -4.75 18.12 -10.84
N LYS A 315 -5.01 19.31 -11.38
CA LYS A 315 -4.98 19.58 -12.81
C LYS A 315 -4.46 20.98 -13.07
N CYS A 316 -3.93 21.21 -14.26
CA CYS A 316 -3.63 22.54 -14.74
C CYS A 316 -3.75 22.52 -16.28
N ASN A 317 -4.46 23.51 -16.82
CA ASN A 317 -4.76 23.56 -18.26
C ASN A 317 -3.66 24.24 -19.07
N GLU A 318 -2.61 24.73 -18.40
CA GLU A 318 -1.48 25.44 -19.02
C GLU A 318 -0.17 24.77 -18.58
N ASP A 319 0.89 24.88 -19.40
CA ASP A 319 2.22 24.35 -19.08
C ASP A 319 2.75 25.03 -17.80
N SER A 320 2.82 24.29 -16.71
CA SER A 320 3.15 24.78 -15.38
C SER A 320 3.61 23.67 -14.45
N GLU A 321 4.45 24.04 -13.50
CA GLU A 321 5.00 23.14 -12.49
C GLU A 321 4.70 23.67 -11.10
N PHE A 322 4.26 22.77 -10.22
CA PHE A 322 3.84 23.09 -8.87
C PHE A 322 4.53 22.15 -7.86
N LEU A 323 4.79 22.68 -6.68
CA LEU A 323 5.17 21.92 -5.49
C LEU A 323 4.03 21.94 -4.50
N ILE A 324 3.51 20.76 -4.15
CA ILE A 324 2.50 20.61 -3.11
C ILE A 324 3.20 20.38 -1.78
N ASN A 325 3.01 21.30 -0.84
CA ASN A 325 3.70 21.33 0.44
C ASN A 325 2.93 20.59 1.55
N SER A 326 1.61 20.72 1.57
CA SER A 326 0.74 20.04 2.52
C SER A 326 -0.67 19.91 1.97
N VAL A 327 -1.40 18.92 2.48
CA VAL A 327 -2.83 18.75 2.23
C VAL A 327 -3.54 18.47 3.54
N GLU A 328 -4.62 19.19 3.77
CA GLU A 328 -5.52 18.99 4.90
C GLU A 328 -6.93 18.71 4.38
N ILE A 329 -7.57 17.67 4.90
CA ILE A 329 -8.99 17.38 4.71
C ILE A 329 -9.60 17.36 6.10
N ILE A 330 -10.26 18.45 6.47
CA ILE A 330 -10.72 18.69 7.84
C ILE A 330 -12.16 19.12 7.86
N ASN A 331 -12.81 18.87 9.00
CA ASN A 331 -14.16 19.33 9.25
C ASN A 331 -14.13 20.86 9.25
N THR A 332 -15.02 21.48 8.49
CA THR A 332 -15.25 22.90 8.54
C THR A 332 -15.99 23.18 9.84
N PRO A 333 -15.39 23.87 10.84
CA PRO A 333 -16.14 24.25 12.02
C PRO A 333 -17.36 25.05 11.55
N ILE A 334 -18.55 24.62 11.95
CA ILE A 334 -19.75 25.44 11.82
C ILE A 334 -19.42 26.70 12.63
N ASN A 335 -19.26 27.84 11.95
CA ASN A 335 -19.19 29.12 12.64
C ASN A 335 -20.48 29.22 13.47
N CYS A 336 -20.36 29.10 14.80
CA CYS A 336 -21.45 29.37 15.73
C CYS A 336 -21.81 30.86 15.72
#